data_AF-A0A420YRW6-F1
#
_entry.id   AF-A0A420YRW6-F1
#
_cell.length_a   1.000
_cell.length_b   1.000
_cell.length_c   1.000
_cell.angle_alpha   90.00
_cell.angle_beta   90.00
_cell.angle_gamma   90.00
#
_symmetry.space_group_name_H-M   'P 1'
#
loop_
_entity.id
_entity.type
_entity.pdbx_description
1 polymer ?
#
loop_
_entity_poly.entity_id
_entity_poly.type
_entity_poly.pdbx_seq_one_letter_code
_entity_poly.pdbx_strand_id
1 'polypeptide(L)'
;VGMMGPLAGIGDPVFWFTIRPILGAIAAGLAATGSIIGPLFFFIVWNLIRIAFMWSTQELGYRQGSEITKDLSGGILQSITKVSSIVGMFVMGILVQRWTSMKFPLVLTRVELKPEQYIQLPGADDVVTGGQLGDIVTKLLAGKTLSPEAVTTLQDNLNKLIPGLAALLLTFFVMWLLKKNVKPIYIIFGLFALGILAGLTGVMAP
;
A
#
# COMPACT_ATOMS: atom_id res chain seq x y z
N VAL A 1 -37.25 -1.05 13.59
CA VAL A 1 -35.96 -1.47 14.20
C VAL A 1 -35.30 -2.64 13.46
N GLY A 2 -36.04 -3.55 12.81
CA GLY A 2 -35.45 -4.74 12.16
C GLY A 2 -34.48 -4.51 10.99
N MET A 3 -34.57 -3.39 10.28
CA MET A 3 -33.76 -3.11 9.08
C MET A 3 -32.45 -2.35 9.35
N MET A 4 -32.28 -1.76 10.54
CA MET A 4 -31.13 -0.91 10.85
C MET A 4 -29.82 -1.69 10.96
N GLY A 5 -29.86 -2.90 11.54
CA GLY A 5 -28.67 -3.76 11.69
C GLY A 5 -28.13 -4.27 10.35
N PRO A 6 -28.96 -4.91 9.50
CA PRO A 6 -28.49 -5.42 8.22
C PRO A 6 -28.05 -4.33 7.23
N LEU A 7 -28.75 -3.19 7.19
CA LEU A 7 -28.35 -2.08 6.32
C LEU A 7 -27.05 -1.42 6.79
N ALA A 8 -26.82 -1.30 8.10
CA ALA A 8 -25.54 -0.85 8.64
C ALA A 8 -24.40 -1.84 8.28
N GLY A 9 -24.66 -3.15 8.40
CA GLY A 9 -23.71 -4.20 8.01
C GLY A 9 -23.33 -4.19 6.53
N ILE A 10 -24.22 -3.71 5.65
CA ILE A 10 -23.95 -3.55 4.22
C ILE A 10 -23.25 -2.22 3.93
N GLY A 11 -23.73 -1.13 4.53
CA GLY A 11 -23.27 0.22 4.25
C GLY A 11 -21.87 0.50 4.78
N ASP A 12 -21.53 -0.01 5.97
CA ASP A 12 -20.25 0.29 6.61
C ASP A 12 -19.04 -0.21 5.80
N PRO A 13 -19.01 -1.46 5.32
CA PRO A 13 -17.90 -1.94 4.49
C PRO A 13 -17.78 -1.27 3.13
N VAL A 14 -18.90 -0.91 2.51
CA VAL A 14 -18.89 -0.28 1.17
C VAL A 14 -18.43 1.16 1.26
N PHE A 15 -19.04 1.98 2.13
CA PHE A 15 -18.74 3.41 2.12
C PHE A 15 -17.49 3.76 2.91
N TRP A 16 -17.33 3.19 4.11
CA TRP A 16 -16.26 3.58 5.02
C TRP A 16 -14.97 2.80 4.80
N PHE A 17 -15.07 1.52 4.42
CA PHE A 17 -13.89 0.68 4.20
C PHE A 17 -13.47 0.59 2.72
N THR A 18 -14.37 0.81 1.77
CA THR A 18 -14.06 0.68 0.35
C THR A 18 -13.96 2.02 -0.36
N ILE A 19 -15.10 2.71 -0.53
CA ILE A 19 -15.18 3.90 -1.39
C ILE A 19 -14.36 5.04 -0.81
N ARG A 20 -14.56 5.38 0.48
CA ARG A 20 -13.88 6.52 1.09
C ARG A 20 -12.35 6.37 1.11
N PRO A 21 -11.77 5.23 1.50
CA PRO A 21 -10.32 5.05 1.46
C PRO A 21 -9.75 5.05 0.06
N ILE A 22 -10.45 4.48 -0.93
CA ILE A 22 -10.00 4.52 -2.35
C ILE A 22 -9.98 5.96 -2.86
N LEU A 23 -11.05 6.72 -2.64
CA LEU A 23 -11.10 8.12 -3.06
C LEU A 23 -10.06 8.97 -2.32
N GLY A 24 -9.88 8.72 -1.02
CA GLY A 24 -8.85 9.35 -0.21
C GLY A 24 -7.44 9.04 -0.71
N ALA A 25 -7.19 7.79 -1.08
CA ALA A 25 -5.92 7.34 -1.66
C ALA A 25 -5.62 8.05 -3.00
N ILE A 26 -6.59 8.12 -3.91
CA ILE A 26 -6.44 8.83 -5.18
C ILE A 26 -6.20 10.33 -4.93
N ALA A 27 -7.00 10.94 -4.07
CA ALA A 27 -6.87 12.34 -3.71
C ALA A 27 -5.54 12.68 -3.05
N ALA A 28 -5.05 11.81 -2.16
CA ALA A 28 -3.75 11.95 -1.51
C ALA A 28 -2.60 11.83 -2.52
N GLY A 29 -2.69 10.89 -3.48
CA GLY A 29 -1.72 10.77 -4.56
C GLY A 29 -1.66 12.03 -5.44
N LEU A 30 -2.82 12.61 -5.77
CA LEU A 30 -2.92 13.87 -6.50
C LEU A 30 -2.47 15.08 -5.68
N ALA A 31 -2.68 15.07 -4.35
CA ALA A 31 -2.24 16.14 -3.46
C ALA A 31 -0.74 16.09 -3.19
N ALA A 32 -0.12 14.91 -3.21
CA ALA A 32 1.31 14.71 -3.00
C ALA A 32 2.17 15.42 -4.06
N THR A 33 1.62 15.70 -5.25
CA THR A 33 2.28 16.48 -6.31
C THR A 33 2.17 18.00 -6.10
N GLY A 34 1.57 18.45 -4.99
CA GLY A 34 1.34 19.87 -4.68
C GLY A 34 0.10 20.46 -5.34
N SER A 35 -0.71 19.65 -6.03
CA SER A 35 -1.91 20.12 -6.73
C SER A 35 -3.12 20.25 -5.80
N ILE A 36 -3.79 21.40 -5.83
CA ILE A 36 -5.07 21.64 -5.15
C ILE A 36 -6.21 20.77 -5.71
N ILE A 37 -6.00 20.14 -6.87
CA ILE A 37 -6.95 19.23 -7.49
C ILE A 37 -7.20 18.02 -6.58
N GLY A 38 -6.22 17.57 -5.78
CA GLY A 38 -6.38 16.42 -4.88
C GLY A 38 -7.54 16.60 -3.87
N PRO A 39 -7.48 17.62 -2.99
CA PRO A 39 -8.57 17.90 -2.05
C PRO A 39 -9.91 18.22 -2.72
N LEU A 40 -9.90 18.97 -3.84
CA LEU A 40 -11.12 19.31 -4.57
C LEU A 40 -11.78 18.08 -5.19
N PHE A 41 -10.99 17.18 -5.78
CA PHE A 41 -11.45 15.90 -6.31
C PHE A 41 -12.13 15.08 -5.21
N PHE A 42 -11.49 14.94 -4.04
CA PHE A 42 -12.09 14.23 -2.92
C PHE A 42 -13.44 14.84 -2.54
N PHE A 43 -13.49 16.17 -2.38
CA PHE A 43 -14.70 16.87 -1.96
C PHE A 43 -15.85 16.69 -2.95
N ILE A 44 -15.60 16.89 -4.25
CA ILE A 44 -16.64 16.79 -5.28
C ILE A 44 -17.11 15.36 -5.44
N VAL A 45 -16.18 14.41 -5.62
CA VAL A 45 -16.53 13.02 -5.93
C VAL A 45 -17.20 12.34 -4.74
N TRP A 46 -16.70 12.57 -3.52
CA TRP A 46 -17.32 12.03 -2.32
C TRP A 46 -18.74 12.57 -2.12
N ASN A 47 -18.95 13.87 -2.28
CA ASN A 47 -20.29 14.45 -2.14
C ASN A 47 -21.24 13.97 -3.24
N LEU A 48 -20.78 13.87 -4.49
CA LEU A 48 -21.59 13.39 -5.60
C LEU A 48 -22.06 11.95 -5.35
N ILE A 49 -21.14 11.04 -5.00
CA ILE A 49 -21.48 9.65 -4.68
C ILE A 49 -22.44 9.59 -3.49
N ARG A 50 -22.20 10.38 -2.44
CA ARG A 50 -23.07 10.43 -1.27
C ARG A 50 -24.48 10.88 -1.62
N ILE A 51 -24.63 11.97 -2.37
CA ILE A 51 -25.93 12.53 -2.76
C ILE A 51 -26.66 11.57 -3.71
N ALA A 52 -25.97 11.07 -4.73
CA ALA A 52 -26.54 10.12 -5.69
C ALA A 52 -27.04 8.86 -4.99
N PHE A 53 -26.22 8.26 -4.12
CA PHE A 53 -26.62 7.07 -3.37
C PHE A 53 -27.78 7.33 -2.42
N MET A 54 -27.78 8.48 -1.73
CA MET A 54 -28.86 8.86 -0.83
C MET A 54 -30.17 9.06 -1.59
N TRP A 55 -30.14 9.74 -2.73
CA TRP A 55 -31.31 9.93 -3.58
C TRP A 55 -31.85 8.58 -4.08
N SER A 56 -31.00 7.73 -4.67
CA SER A 56 -31.43 6.43 -5.20
C SER A 56 -31.99 5.54 -4.09
N THR A 57 -31.36 5.53 -2.92
CA THR A 57 -31.84 4.73 -1.78
C THR A 57 -33.16 5.28 -1.24
N GLN A 58 -33.33 6.59 -1.21
CA GLN A 58 -34.55 7.24 -0.74
C GLN A 58 -35.72 7.02 -1.70
N GLU A 59 -35.50 7.10 -3.01
CA GLU A 59 -36.51 6.81 -4.02
C GLU A 59 -36.91 5.33 -4.03
N LEU A 60 -35.94 4.41 -3.90
CA LEU A 60 -36.22 2.98 -3.74
C LEU A 60 -37.00 2.68 -2.46
N GLY A 61 -36.61 3.30 -1.35
CA GLY A 61 -37.32 3.19 -0.07
C GLY A 61 -38.76 3.72 -0.15
N TYR A 62 -38.97 4.82 -0.88
CA TYR A 62 -40.28 5.40 -1.09
C TYR A 62 -41.17 4.51 -1.99
N ARG A 63 -40.62 3.99 -3.10
CA ARG A 63 -41.38 3.16 -4.05
C ARG A 63 -41.74 1.78 -3.50
N GLN A 64 -40.84 1.15 -2.74
CA GLN A 64 -41.07 -0.21 -2.21
C GLN A 64 -41.79 -0.24 -0.85
N GLY A 65 -41.83 0.88 -0.11
CA GLY A 65 -42.63 1.03 1.10
C GLY A 65 -42.40 -0.10 2.12
N SER A 66 -43.50 -0.64 2.67
CA SER A 66 -43.42 -1.74 3.66
C SER A 66 -43.03 -3.10 3.05
N GLU A 67 -43.21 -3.28 1.74
CA GLU A 67 -42.92 -4.56 1.06
C GLU A 67 -41.41 -4.82 0.97
N ILE A 68 -40.58 -3.76 1.02
CA ILE A 68 -39.12 -3.89 1.11
C ILE A 68 -38.71 -4.80 2.27
N THR A 69 -39.45 -4.78 3.39
CA THR A 69 -39.11 -5.57 4.58
C THR A 69 -39.41 -7.06 4.36
N LYS A 70 -40.39 -7.41 3.51
CA LYS A 70 -40.71 -8.80 3.16
C LYS A 70 -39.71 -9.36 2.16
N ASP A 71 -39.41 -8.62 1.08
CA ASP A 71 -38.45 -9.07 0.07
C ASP A 71 -37.03 -9.22 0.67
N LEU A 72 -36.66 -8.30 1.57
CA LEU A 72 -35.38 -8.36 2.26
C LEU A 72 -35.32 -9.45 3.35
N SER A 73 -36.46 -9.95 3.83
CA SER A 73 -36.50 -11.07 4.80
C SER A 73 -36.19 -12.44 4.18
N GLY A 74 -36.24 -12.57 2.85
CA GLY A 74 -36.04 -13.82 2.11
C GLY A 74 -34.59 -14.25 1.86
N GLY A 75 -33.61 -13.80 2.66
CA GLY A 75 -32.19 -14.16 2.51
C GLY A 75 -31.37 -13.22 1.60
N ILE A 76 -32.03 -12.28 0.91
CA ILE A 76 -31.37 -11.29 0.05
C ILE A 76 -30.46 -10.37 0.90
N LEU A 77 -30.91 -9.96 2.09
CA LEU A 77 -30.12 -9.12 2.99
C LEU A 77 -28.82 -9.79 3.42
N GLN A 78 -28.88 -11.08 3.77
CA GLN A 78 -27.73 -11.88 4.15
C GLN A 78 -26.75 -12.03 2.98
N SER A 79 -27.28 -12.23 1.76
CA SER A 79 -26.48 -12.35 0.55
C SER A 79 -25.76 -11.03 0.20
N ILE A 80 -26.47 -9.91 0.25
CA ILE A 80 -25.90 -8.58 0.03
C ILE A 80 -24.86 -8.24 1.11
N THR A 81 -25.14 -8.58 2.38
CA THR A 81 -24.17 -8.39 3.49
C THR A 81 -22.91 -9.22 3.28
N LYS A 82 -23.05 -10.47 2.84
CA LYS A 82 -21.92 -11.35 2.53
C LYS A 82 -21.07 -10.79 1.39
N VAL A 83 -21.70 -10.36 0.30
CA VAL A 83 -21.01 -9.76 -0.85
C VAL A 83 -20.32 -8.46 -0.44
N SER A 84 -21.02 -7.57 0.27
CA SER A 84 -20.46 -6.32 0.81
C SER A 84 -19.23 -6.56 1.69
N SER A 85 -19.29 -7.56 2.57
CA SER A 85 -18.17 -7.91 3.45
C SER A 85 -16.97 -8.47 2.70
N ILE A 86 -17.19 -9.31 1.67
CA ILE A 86 -16.11 -9.85 0.82
C ILE A 86 -15.40 -8.70 0.08
N VAL A 87 -16.16 -7.77 -0.51
CA VAL A 87 -15.61 -6.61 -1.20
C VAL A 87 -14.79 -5.73 -0.24
N GLY A 88 -15.33 -5.46 0.96
CA GLY A 88 -14.63 -4.67 1.97
C GLY A 88 -13.31 -5.29 2.43
N MET A 89 -13.30 -6.59 2.73
CA MET A 89 -12.09 -7.30 3.13
C MET A 89 -11.05 -7.37 2.02
N PHE A 90 -11.48 -7.57 0.77
CA PHE A 90 -10.57 -7.60 -0.38
C PHE A 90 -9.85 -6.27 -0.58
N VAL A 91 -10.61 -5.16 -0.54
CA VAL A 91 -10.06 -3.81 -0.72
C VAL A 91 -9.09 -3.46 0.40
N MET A 92 -9.41 -3.82 1.65
CA MET A 92 -8.49 -3.63 2.77
C MET A 92 -7.16 -4.36 2.56
N GLY A 93 -7.16 -5.57 1.99
CA GLY A 93 -5.93 -6.29 1.67
C GLY A 93 -5.04 -5.56 0.65
N ILE A 94 -5.65 -4.96 -0.38
CA ILE A 94 -4.92 -4.21 -1.42
C ILE A 94 -4.37 -2.89 -0.86
N LEU A 95 -5.18 -2.17 -0.08
CA LEU A 95 -4.79 -0.86 0.47
C LEU A 95 -3.56 -0.97 1.36
N VAL A 96 -3.48 -2.01 2.20
CA VAL A 96 -2.31 -2.26 3.07
C VAL A 96 -1.03 -2.40 2.25
N GLN A 97 -1.04 -3.23 1.21
CA GLN A 97 0.13 -3.46 0.34
C GLN A 97 0.52 -2.23 -0.48
N ARG A 98 -0.45 -1.44 -0.93
CA ARG A 98 -0.20 -0.28 -1.80
C ARG A 98 0.36 0.92 -1.05
N TRP A 99 0.00 1.10 0.23
CA TRP A 99 0.33 2.32 0.99
C TRP A 99 1.32 2.09 2.12
N THR A 100 1.64 0.84 2.45
CA THR A 100 2.66 0.51 3.46
C THR A 100 3.95 0.11 2.75
N SER A 101 4.85 1.06 2.59
CA SER A 101 6.22 0.78 2.12
C SER A 101 7.14 0.63 3.32
N MET A 102 7.76 -0.55 3.46
CA MET A 102 8.78 -0.79 4.48
C MET A 102 10.03 -1.34 3.78
N LYS A 103 11.09 -0.54 3.76
CA LYS A 103 12.37 -0.89 3.15
C LYS A 103 13.37 -1.21 4.26
N PHE A 104 13.74 -2.48 4.37
CA PHE A 104 14.85 -2.90 5.24
C PHE A 104 16.13 -3.00 4.39
N PRO A 105 17.03 -2.01 4.42
CA PRO A 105 18.33 -2.11 3.76
C PRO A 105 19.31 -2.96 4.58
N LEU A 106 18.89 -4.11 5.11
CA LEU A 106 19.80 -5.00 5.84
C LEU A 106 20.73 -5.69 4.83
N VAL A 107 21.92 -5.11 4.67
CA VAL A 107 23.02 -5.63 3.83
C VAL A 107 23.64 -6.82 4.56
N LEU A 108 23.11 -8.02 4.34
CA LEU A 108 23.58 -9.22 5.04
C LEU A 108 24.76 -9.90 4.36
N THR A 109 25.00 -9.63 3.08
CA THR A 109 26.20 -10.14 2.40
C THR A 109 26.63 -9.17 1.31
N ARG A 110 27.83 -8.59 1.47
CA ARG A 110 28.60 -8.09 0.32
C ARG A 110 29.16 -9.31 -0.37
N VAL A 111 28.69 -9.61 -1.57
CA VAL A 111 29.37 -10.59 -2.43
C VAL A 111 30.31 -9.79 -3.32
N GLU A 112 31.61 -10.00 -3.14
CA GLU A 112 32.61 -9.48 -4.08
C GLU A 112 32.33 -10.06 -5.46
N LEU A 113 32.11 -9.17 -6.44
CA LEU A 113 31.83 -9.54 -7.82
C LEU A 113 33.08 -10.19 -8.45
N LYS A 114 32.89 -11.33 -9.13
CA LYS A 114 33.95 -11.98 -9.91
C LYS A 114 34.49 -11.03 -11.01
N PRO A 115 35.76 -11.19 -11.45
CA PRO A 115 36.52 -10.24 -12.29
C PRO A 115 35.89 -9.82 -13.63
N GLU A 116 34.82 -10.48 -14.06
CA GLU A 116 34.16 -10.27 -15.36
C GLU A 116 32.94 -9.31 -15.27
N GLN A 117 32.61 -8.83 -14.06
CA GLN A 117 31.43 -7.99 -13.82
C GLN A 117 31.73 -6.57 -13.32
N TYR A 118 33.00 -6.20 -13.12
CA TYR A 118 33.42 -4.81 -12.91
C TYR A 118 34.41 -4.35 -13.97
N ILE A 119 34.43 -3.05 -14.23
CA ILE A 119 35.43 -2.42 -15.09
C ILE A 119 36.70 -2.25 -14.25
N GLN A 120 37.75 -2.99 -14.57
CA GLN A 120 39.10 -2.69 -14.07
C GLN A 120 39.54 -1.38 -14.73
N LEU A 121 39.57 -0.30 -13.94
CA LEU A 121 40.27 0.92 -14.35
C LEU A 121 41.77 0.57 -14.36
N PRO A 122 42.50 0.80 -15.47
CA PRO A 122 43.95 0.65 -15.47
C PRO A 122 44.54 1.55 -14.39
N GLY A 123 45.58 1.05 -13.71
CA GLY A 123 46.32 1.80 -12.68
C GLY A 123 46.84 3.12 -13.24
N ALA A 124 47.14 4.06 -12.33
CA ALA A 124 47.42 5.47 -12.61
C ALA A 124 48.61 5.79 -13.55
N ASP A 125 49.27 4.78 -14.13
CA ASP A 125 50.51 4.94 -14.91
C ASP A 125 50.45 4.43 -16.36
N ASP A 126 49.30 3.98 -16.88
CA ASP A 126 49.17 3.55 -18.29
C ASP A 126 48.23 4.46 -19.11
N VAL A 127 48.74 4.93 -20.25
CA VAL A 127 48.13 5.93 -21.14
C VAL A 127 46.76 5.46 -21.65
N VAL A 128 45.69 6.12 -21.18
CA VAL A 128 44.30 5.88 -21.58
C VAL A 128 44.13 6.22 -23.07
N THR A 129 44.05 5.20 -23.91
CA THR A 129 43.81 5.37 -25.35
C THR A 129 42.31 5.35 -25.66
N GLY A 130 41.84 6.18 -26.59
CA GLY A 130 40.42 6.40 -26.91
C GLY A 130 39.57 5.15 -27.21
N GLY A 131 40.19 4.03 -27.57
CA GLY A 131 39.51 2.73 -27.71
C GLY A 131 39.06 2.11 -26.38
N GLN A 132 39.84 2.29 -25.31
CA GLN A 132 39.50 1.79 -23.97
C GLN A 132 38.37 2.61 -23.34
N LEU A 133 38.33 3.93 -23.63
CA LEU A 133 37.21 4.80 -23.28
C LEU A 133 35.91 4.36 -23.99
N GLY A 134 35.99 3.96 -25.26
CA GLY A 134 34.86 3.41 -26.01
C GLY A 134 34.27 2.14 -25.39
N ASP A 135 35.14 1.21 -24.98
CA ASP A 135 34.73 -0.03 -24.30
C ASP A 135 34.18 0.23 -22.90
N ILE A 136 34.73 1.19 -22.16
CA ILE A 136 34.24 1.60 -20.83
C ILE A 136 32.85 2.24 -20.97
N VAL A 137 32.63 3.09 -21.97
CA VAL A 137 31.32 3.73 -22.24
C VAL A 137 30.29 2.73 -22.74
N THR A 138 30.69 1.73 -23.54
CA THR A 138 29.78 0.70 -24.04
C THR A 138 29.41 -0.29 -22.92
N LYS A 139 30.34 -0.60 -22.01
CA LYS A 139 30.08 -1.40 -20.80
C LYS A 139 29.25 -0.63 -19.75
N LEU A 140 29.36 0.71 -19.72
CA LEU A 140 28.50 1.59 -18.92
C LEU A 140 27.07 1.66 -19.48
N LEU A 141 26.91 1.81 -20.80
CA LEU A 141 25.62 1.81 -21.50
C LEU A 141 24.92 0.45 -21.46
N ALA A 142 25.68 -0.65 -21.33
CA ALA A 142 25.16 -2.00 -21.10
C ALA A 142 24.69 -2.24 -19.64
N GLY A 143 24.69 -1.21 -18.79
CA GLY A 143 24.12 -1.28 -17.44
C GLY A 143 24.99 -1.95 -16.39
N LYS A 144 26.30 -2.09 -16.61
CA LYS A 144 27.25 -2.56 -15.57
C LYS A 144 27.76 -1.38 -14.74
N THR A 145 27.78 -1.55 -13.41
CA THR A 145 28.18 -0.52 -12.44
C THR A 145 29.69 -0.50 -12.19
N LEU A 146 30.26 0.69 -11.93
CA LEU A 146 31.68 0.89 -11.57
C LEU A 146 32.02 0.48 -10.12
N SER A 147 31.06 -0.03 -9.34
CA SER A 147 31.26 -0.43 -7.94
C SER A 147 31.47 -1.94 -7.84
N PRO A 148 32.52 -2.44 -7.15
CA PRO A 148 32.81 -3.88 -7.00
C PRO A 148 31.83 -4.66 -6.10
N GLU A 149 30.84 -3.99 -5.51
CA GLU A 149 29.93 -4.58 -4.54
C GLU A 149 28.50 -4.68 -5.10
N ALA A 150 28.09 -5.89 -5.47
CA ALA A 150 26.67 -6.20 -5.56
C ALA A 150 26.15 -6.48 -4.15
N VAL A 151 25.54 -5.46 -3.56
CA VAL A 151 24.82 -5.59 -2.30
C VAL A 151 23.53 -6.36 -2.56
N THR A 152 23.58 -7.69 -2.44
CA THR A 152 22.37 -8.50 -2.39
C THR A 152 21.78 -8.40 -0.99
N THR A 153 20.80 -7.52 -0.80
CA THR A 153 20.07 -7.49 0.47
C THR A 153 19.12 -8.68 0.56
N LEU A 154 18.89 -9.25 1.75
CA LEU A 154 17.86 -10.30 1.92
C LEU A 154 16.47 -9.81 1.47
N GLN A 155 16.24 -8.50 1.53
CA GLN A 155 15.02 -7.85 1.06
C GLN A 155 14.83 -7.96 -0.45
N ASP A 156 15.89 -7.97 -1.28
CA ASP A 156 15.76 -8.09 -2.74
C ASP A 156 15.38 -9.51 -3.19
N ASN A 157 15.84 -10.54 -2.46
CA ASN A 157 15.41 -11.93 -2.71
C ASN A 157 13.98 -12.17 -2.20
N LEU A 158 13.63 -11.62 -1.03
CA LEU A 158 12.29 -11.74 -0.46
C LEU A 158 11.25 -10.94 -1.27
N ASN A 159 11.58 -9.72 -1.72
CA ASN A 159 10.70 -8.89 -2.56
C ASN A 159 10.51 -9.47 -3.97
N LYS A 160 11.46 -10.27 -4.48
CA LYS A 160 11.27 -11.03 -5.73
C LYS A 160 10.25 -12.16 -5.58
N LEU A 161 10.13 -12.75 -4.39
CA LEU A 161 9.17 -13.82 -4.09
C LEU A 161 7.78 -13.26 -3.73
N ILE A 162 7.73 -12.30 -2.79
CA ILE A 162 6.51 -11.58 -2.40
C ILE A 162 6.89 -10.12 -2.07
N PRO A 163 6.63 -9.16 -2.97
CA PRO A 163 6.81 -7.75 -2.65
C PRO A 163 5.88 -7.38 -1.47
N GLY A 164 6.43 -6.77 -0.42
CA GLY A 164 5.63 -6.26 0.70
C GLY A 164 5.25 -7.27 1.80
N LEU A 165 5.91 -8.44 1.86
CA LEU A 165 5.71 -9.42 2.94
C LEU A 165 5.96 -8.81 4.33
N ALA A 166 6.98 -7.96 4.47
CA ALA A 166 7.32 -7.37 5.75
C ALA A 166 6.26 -6.36 6.24
N ALA A 167 5.66 -5.59 5.32
CA ALA A 167 4.52 -4.73 5.63
C ALA A 167 3.30 -5.54 6.08
N LEU A 168 3.07 -6.72 5.48
CA LEU A 168 1.99 -7.61 5.85
C LEU A 168 2.18 -8.20 7.25
N LEU A 169 3.40 -8.63 7.60
CA LEU A 169 3.74 -9.13 8.94
C LEU A 169 3.54 -8.06 10.01
N LEU A 170 3.95 -6.81 9.74
CA LEU A 170 3.69 -5.69 10.62
C LEU A 170 2.18 -5.47 10.81
N THR A 171 1.41 -5.56 9.72
CA THR A 171 -0.05 -5.41 9.78
C THR A 171 -0.70 -6.50 10.64
N PHE A 172 -0.25 -7.75 10.53
CA PHE A 172 -0.71 -8.83 11.42
C PHE A 172 -0.31 -8.60 12.88
N PHE A 173 0.89 -8.09 13.14
CA PHE A 173 1.32 -7.73 14.48
C PHE A 173 0.44 -6.62 15.09
N VAL A 174 0.12 -5.58 14.31
CA VAL A 174 -0.79 -4.51 14.73
C VAL A 174 -2.21 -5.05 14.96
N MET A 175 -2.73 -5.90 14.09
CA MET A 175 -4.03 -6.56 14.29
C MET A 175 -4.04 -7.42 15.57
N TRP A 176 -2.94 -8.11 15.86
CA TRP A 176 -2.82 -8.89 17.08
C TRP A 176 -2.85 -8.00 18.34
N LEU A 177 -2.19 -6.84 18.31
CA LEU A 177 -2.26 -5.84 19.40
C LEU A 177 -3.67 -5.28 19.58
N LEU A 178 -4.40 -5.02 18.49
CA LEU A 178 -5.80 -4.58 18.56
C LEU A 178 -6.70 -5.65 19.18
N LYS A 179 -6.48 -6.93 18.87
CA LYS A 179 -7.21 -8.05 19.50
C LYS A 179 -6.95 -8.16 21.01
N LYS A 180 -5.83 -7.61 21.50
CA LYS A 180 -5.50 -7.49 22.92
C LYS A 180 -6.14 -6.26 23.60
N ASN A 181 -7.06 -5.56 22.93
CA ASN A 181 -7.69 -4.31 23.41
C ASN A 181 -6.69 -3.18 23.69
N VAL A 182 -5.52 -3.19 23.05
CA VAL A 182 -4.60 -2.05 23.13
C VAL A 182 -5.22 -0.87 22.38
N LYS A 183 -5.26 0.31 23.02
CA LYS A 183 -5.82 1.51 22.40
C LYS A 183 -5.01 1.86 21.13
N PRO A 184 -5.65 2.15 19.98
CA PRO A 184 -4.95 2.48 18.74
C PRO A 184 -3.93 3.61 18.88
N ILE A 185 -4.19 4.58 19.75
CA ILE A 185 -3.28 5.68 20.03
C ILE A 185 -1.91 5.20 20.53
N TYR A 186 -1.85 4.19 21.40
CA TYR A 186 -0.59 3.65 21.91
C TYR A 186 0.16 2.85 20.85
N ILE A 187 -0.55 2.19 19.94
CA ILE A 187 0.06 1.47 18.82
C ILE A 187 0.76 2.46 17.89
N ILE A 188 0.13 3.59 17.58
CA ILE A 188 0.72 4.65 16.76
C ILE A 188 2.01 5.19 17.40
N PHE A 189 1.96 5.53 18.69
CA PHE A 189 3.16 5.99 19.41
C PHE A 189 4.26 4.92 19.46
N GLY A 190 3.90 3.65 19.65
CA GLY A 190 4.84 2.53 19.63
C GLY A 190 5.50 2.32 18.27
N LEU A 191 4.73 2.40 17.18
CA LEU A 191 5.28 2.34 15.82
C LEU A 191 6.18 3.53 15.50
N PHE A 192 5.83 4.72 15.98
CA PHE A 192 6.64 5.92 15.81
C PHE A 192 7.99 5.80 16.53
N ALA A 193 7.97 5.35 17.79
CA ALA A 193 9.19 5.07 18.56
C ALA A 193 10.04 3.98 17.89
N LEU A 194 9.41 2.89 17.42
CA LEU A 194 10.10 1.82 16.70
C LEU A 194 10.70 2.31 15.38
N GLY A 195 10.02 3.19 14.65
CA GLY A 195 10.53 3.80 13.41
C GLY A 195 11.76 4.67 13.66
N ILE A 196 11.75 5.50 14.72
CA ILE A 196 12.91 6.32 15.10
C ILE A 196 14.09 5.44 15.51
N LEU A 197 13.86 4.43 16.35
CA LEU A 197 14.90 3.49 16.77
C LEU A 197 15.49 2.73 15.58
N ALA A 198 14.64 2.21 14.68
CA ALA A 198 15.06 1.47 13.49
C ALA A 198 15.83 2.34 12.48
N GLY A 199 15.47 3.63 12.36
CA GLY A 199 16.21 4.61 11.58
C GLY A 199 17.59 4.94 12.17
N LEU A 200 17.69 5.05 13.50
CA LEU A 200 18.96 5.28 14.20
C LEU A 200 19.90 4.07 14.15
N THR A 201 19.36 2.84 14.19
CA THR A 201 20.16 1.61 14.09
C THR A 201 20.51 1.24 12.64
N GLY A 202 20.12 2.04 11.64
CA GLY A 202 20.39 1.77 10.21
C GLY A 202 19.68 0.53 9.65
N VAL A 203 18.70 -0.02 10.39
CA VAL A 203 17.94 -1.23 10.01
C VAL A 203 16.84 -0.90 9.00
N MET A 204 16.36 0.34 8.98
CA MET A 204 15.33 0.84 8.09
C MET A 204 15.81 2.14 7.42
N ALA A 205 15.74 2.21 6.09
CA ALA A 205 15.95 3.47 5.36
C ALA A 205 14.62 4.26 5.34
N PRO A 206 14.67 5.60 5.36
CA PRO A 206 13.48 6.43 5.20
C PRO A 206 12.77 6.25 3.84
#